data_AF-A0A5K1JZF3-F1
#
_entry.id   AF-A0A5K1JZF3-F1
#
_cell.length_a   1.000
_cell.length_b   1.000
_cell.length_c   1.000
_cell.angle_alpha   90.00
_cell.angle_beta   90.00
_cell.angle_gamma   90.00
#
_symmetry.space_group_name_H-M   'P 1'
#
loop_
_entity.id
_entity.type
_entity.pdbx_description
1 polymer ?
#
loop_
_entity_poly.entity_id
_entity_poly.type
_entity_poly.pdbx_seq_one_letter_code
_entity_poly.pdbx_strand_id
1 'polypeptide(L)'
;MSSHESRVWLTTLRPTTHPYTAEQLLVLRLDVSKSDEIKAAFVIAKEVFERVDVVFNNAGYAVAGELEGMPDEPARTMFEVDFWGATHVSQEAVRFFRDENEPQGGRLI
;
A
#
# COMPACT_ATOMS: atom_id res chain seq x y z
N MET A 1 16.19 -11.31 -16.92
CA MET A 1 16.07 -10.72 -15.57
C MET A 1 15.03 -9.63 -15.64
N SER A 2 13.75 -10.02 -15.55
CA SER A 2 12.60 -9.13 -15.72
C SER A 2 12.29 -8.44 -14.39
N SER A 3 12.40 -7.12 -14.37
CA SER A 3 11.95 -6.27 -13.27
C SER A 3 10.49 -6.55 -12.99
N HIS A 4 10.18 -6.97 -11.75
CA HIS A 4 8.81 -7.11 -11.29
C HIS A 4 8.24 -5.70 -11.10
N GLU A 5 7.51 -5.21 -12.09
CA GLU A 5 6.70 -4.00 -11.96
C GLU A 5 5.49 -4.30 -11.07
N SER A 6 5.64 -4.07 -9.76
CA SER A 6 4.52 -4.04 -8.84
C SER A 6 3.66 -2.81 -9.15
N ARG A 7 2.54 -3.05 -9.84
CA ARG A 7 1.45 -2.08 -10.04
C ARG A 7 0.38 -2.40 -8.99
N VAL A 8 0.26 -1.59 -7.96
CA VAL A 8 -0.85 -1.67 -7.00
C VAL A 8 -1.51 -0.29 -6.97
N TRP A 9 -2.85 -0.24 -6.98
CA TRP A 9 -3.69 0.45 -5.99
C TRP A 9 -5.18 0.32 -6.36
N LEU A 10 -5.98 0.03 -5.30
CA LEU A 10 -7.44 -0.04 -5.14
C LEU A 10 -8.24 -1.21 -5.75
N THR A 11 -8.68 -2.13 -4.89
CA THR A 11 -9.92 -2.91 -5.04
C THR A 11 -10.87 -2.50 -3.91
N THR A 12 -12.10 -2.09 -4.25
CA THR A 12 -13.17 -1.90 -3.25
C THR A 12 -14.27 -2.94 -3.46
N LEU A 13 -14.81 -3.45 -2.36
CA LEU A 13 -15.77 -4.57 -2.26
C LEU A 13 -17.21 -4.24 -2.74
N ARG A 14 -17.41 -3.35 -3.71
CA ARG A 14 -18.71 -3.23 -4.39
C ARG A 14 -18.54 -3.36 -5.90
N PRO A 15 -19.26 -4.27 -6.56
CA PRO A 15 -19.40 -4.22 -8.00
C PRO A 15 -20.15 -2.92 -8.32
N THR A 16 -19.43 -1.92 -8.84
CA THR A 16 -20.08 -0.80 -9.51
C THR A 16 -20.52 -1.31 -10.87
N THR A 17 -21.77 -1.05 -11.24
CA THR A 17 -22.28 -1.36 -12.58
C THR A 17 -21.71 -0.41 -13.65
N HIS A 18 -20.86 0.55 -13.26
CA HIS A 18 -20.29 1.59 -14.11
C HIS A 18 -18.76 1.65 -13.92
N PRO A 19 -17.99 1.84 -15.01
CA PRO A 19 -16.54 2.00 -14.95
C PRO A 19 -16.16 3.30 -14.22
N TYR A 20 -15.04 3.27 -13.49
CA TYR A 20 -14.47 4.47 -12.88
C TYR A 20 -14.01 5.47 -13.94
N THR A 21 -14.18 6.77 -13.66
CA THR A 21 -13.61 7.83 -14.50
C THR A 21 -12.16 8.12 -14.11
N ALA A 22 -11.42 8.84 -14.96
CA ALA A 22 -10.02 9.17 -14.70
C ALA A 22 -9.85 10.04 -13.45
N GLU A 23 -10.86 10.83 -13.09
CA GLU A 23 -10.88 11.68 -11.90
C GLU A 23 -11.11 10.87 -10.61
N GLN A 24 -11.58 9.64 -10.73
CA GLN A 24 -11.87 8.73 -9.60
C GLN A 24 -10.74 7.74 -9.33
N LEU A 25 -9.68 7.76 -10.16
CA LEU A 25 -8.59 6.79 -10.10
C LEU A 25 -7.23 7.48 -10.18
N LEU A 26 -6.45 7.36 -9.11
CA LEU A 26 -5.06 7.78 -9.05
C LEU A 26 -4.17 6.53 -8.99
N VAL A 27 -3.29 6.39 -9.99
CA VAL A 27 -2.34 5.27 -10.05
C VAL A 27 -0.95 5.80 -9.72
N LEU A 28 -0.38 5.32 -8.61
CA LEU A 28 0.97 5.67 -8.18
C LEU A 28 1.84 4.42 -8.14
N ARG A 29 3.07 4.54 -8.61
CA ARG A 29 4.12 3.57 -8.29
C ARG A 29 4.52 3.79 -6.83
N LEU A 30 4.53 2.73 -6.04
CA LEU A 30 4.94 2.77 -4.64
C LEU A 30 5.63 1.46 -4.26
N ASP A 31 6.85 1.57 -3.75
CA ASP A 31 7.54 0.50 -3.04
C ASP A 31 7.31 0.63 -1.53
N VAL A 32 6.52 -0.28 -0.95
CA VAL A 32 6.15 -0.22 0.47
C VAL A 32 7.33 -0.52 1.41
N SER A 33 8.44 -1.06 0.92
CA SER A 33 9.65 -1.23 1.73
C SER A 33 10.35 0.10 2.04
N LYS A 34 9.95 1.20 1.37
CA LYS A 34 10.55 2.52 1.50
C LYS A 34 9.58 3.54 2.10
N SER A 35 9.86 3.96 3.34
CA SER A 35 8.96 4.83 4.09
C SER A 35 8.78 6.23 3.50
N ASP A 36 9.77 6.74 2.76
CA ASP A 36 9.69 8.01 2.06
C ASP A 36 8.71 7.97 0.87
N GLU A 37 8.72 6.89 0.09
CA GLU A 37 7.74 6.69 -0.98
C GLU A 37 6.31 6.57 -0.42
N ILE A 38 6.13 5.91 0.73
CA ILE A 38 4.82 5.81 1.42
C ILE A 38 4.31 7.20 1.78
N LYS A 39 5.14 8.03 2.43
CA LYS A 39 4.77 9.40 2.80
C LYS A 39 4.38 10.24 1.59
N ALA A 40 5.17 10.16 0.53
CA ALA A 40 4.88 10.87 -0.71
C ALA A 40 3.52 10.45 -1.31
N ALA A 41 3.18 9.16 -1.26
CA ALA A 41 1.90 8.67 -1.75
C ALA A 41 0.70 9.27 -0.98
N PHE A 42 0.78 9.39 0.36
CA PHE A 42 -0.27 10.02 1.15
C PHE A 42 -0.40 11.53 0.89
N VAL A 43 0.72 12.23 0.66
CA VAL A 43 0.70 13.65 0.26
C VAL A 43 -0.02 13.82 -1.06
N ILE A 44 0.35 13.04 -2.08
CA ILE A 44 -0.28 13.13 -3.42
C ILE A 44 -1.76 12.72 -3.35
N ALA A 45 -2.11 11.68 -2.57
CA ALA A 45 -3.50 11.28 -2.37
C ALA A 45 -4.33 12.41 -1.73
N LYS A 46 -3.77 13.13 -0.75
CA LYS A 46 -4.42 14.31 -0.15
C LYS A 46 -4.62 15.43 -1.17
N GLU A 47 -3.64 15.72 -2.01
CA GLU A 47 -3.75 16.78 -3.02
C GLU A 47 -4.86 16.49 -4.05
N VAL A 48 -5.08 15.22 -4.39
CA VAL A 48 -6.05 14.82 -5.41
C VAL A 48 -7.45 14.61 -4.83
N PHE A 49 -7.56 13.99 -3.65
CA PHE A 49 -8.84 13.55 -3.08
C PHE A 49 -9.23 14.26 -1.77
N GLU A 50 -8.36 15.14 -1.25
CA GLU A 50 -8.51 15.89 0.00
C GLU A 50 -8.50 15.04 1.28
N ARG A 51 -8.84 13.75 1.18
CA ARG A 51 -8.95 12.81 2.30
C ARG A 51 -8.58 11.39 1.90
N VAL A 52 -8.26 10.56 2.90
CA VAL A 52 -8.03 9.11 2.74
C VAL A 52 -8.86 8.36 3.77
N ASP A 53 -9.90 7.67 3.34
CA ASP A 53 -10.85 7.01 4.26
C ASP A 53 -10.48 5.57 4.60
N VAL A 54 -9.88 4.86 3.65
CA VAL A 54 -9.57 3.44 3.78
C VAL A 54 -8.17 3.20 3.24
N VAL A 55 -7.36 2.50 4.03
CA VAL A 55 -6.05 2.01 3.61
C VAL A 55 -6.09 0.49 3.72
N PHE A 56 -5.66 -0.19 2.66
CA PHE A 56 -5.61 -1.65 2.61
C PHE A 56 -4.17 -2.10 2.39
N ASN A 57 -3.60 -2.78 3.37
CA ASN A 57 -2.27 -3.36 3.30
C ASN A 57 -2.31 -4.63 2.43
N ASN A 58 -2.30 -4.45 1.12
CA ASN A 58 -2.38 -5.56 0.16
C ASN A 58 -1.03 -5.89 -0.48
N ALA A 59 -0.01 -5.06 -0.30
CA ALA A 59 1.31 -5.34 -0.85
C ALA A 59 1.93 -6.51 -0.08
N GLY A 60 2.18 -7.60 -0.79
CA GLY A 60 2.90 -8.75 -0.27
C GLY A 60 3.14 -9.80 -1.32
N TYR A 61 4.10 -10.68 -1.07
CA TYR A 61 4.41 -11.79 -1.96
C TYR A 61 4.91 -12.99 -1.17
N ALA A 62 4.80 -14.18 -1.76
CA ALA A 62 5.29 -15.38 -1.12
C ALA A 62 6.61 -15.84 -1.75
N VAL A 63 7.51 -16.33 -0.90
CA VAL A 63 8.67 -17.12 -1.31
C VAL A 63 8.41 -18.59 -0.96
N ALA A 64 8.68 -19.49 -1.90
CA ALA A 64 8.53 -20.93 -1.71
C ALA A 64 9.86 -21.64 -1.94
N GLY A 65 10.21 -22.56 -1.03
CA GLY A 65 11.42 -23.39 -1.11
C GLY A 65 11.48 -24.40 0.03
N GLU A 66 12.44 -25.33 -0.03
CA GLU A 66 12.67 -26.29 1.05
C GLU A 66 13.22 -25.57 2.29
N LEU A 67 12.63 -25.85 3.45
CA LEU A 67 12.95 -25.14 4.70
C LEU A 67 14.43 -25.20 5.08
N GLU A 68 15.07 -26.36 4.89
CA GLU A 68 16.47 -26.58 5.28
C GLU A 68 17.49 -26.17 4.19
N GLY A 69 17.02 -26.01 2.95
CA GLY A 69 17.88 -25.84 1.77
C GLY A 69 17.81 -24.46 1.12
N MET A 70 16.82 -23.64 1.47
CA MET A 70 16.64 -22.31 0.87
C MET A 70 17.50 -21.26 1.57
N PRO A 71 18.18 -20.36 0.83
CA PRO A 71 18.84 -19.19 1.42
C PRO A 71 17.85 -18.29 2.18
N ASP A 72 18.33 -17.60 3.21
CA ASP A 72 17.52 -16.69 4.03
C ASP A 72 17.10 -15.42 3.27
N GLU A 73 17.94 -14.92 2.36
CA GLU A 73 17.81 -13.61 1.74
C GLU A 73 16.45 -13.37 1.05
N PRO A 74 15.90 -14.33 0.26
CA PRO A 74 14.55 -14.20 -0.28
C PRO A 74 13.47 -14.04 0.80
N ALA A 75 13.55 -14.83 1.88
CA ALA A 75 12.59 -14.74 2.99
C ALA A 75 12.73 -13.40 3.72
N ARG A 76 13.95 -12.92 3.97
CA ARG A 76 14.17 -11.59 4.58
C ARG A 76 13.59 -10.47 3.74
N THR A 77 13.82 -10.50 2.43
CA THR A 77 13.27 -9.51 1.49
C THR A 77 11.73 -9.53 1.50
N MET A 78 11.13 -10.71 1.65
CA MET A 78 9.67 -10.86 1.80
C MET A 78 9.16 -10.14 3.06
N PHE A 79 9.85 -10.30 4.19
CA PHE A 79 9.49 -9.59 5.43
C PHE A 79 9.62 -8.07 5.31
N GLU A 80 10.55 -7.55 4.51
CA GLU A 80 10.65 -6.11 4.25
C GLU A 80 9.37 -5.54 3.59
N VAL A 81 8.69 -6.33 2.77
CA VAL A 81 7.44 -5.93 2.11
C VAL A 81 6.22 -6.27 2.96
N ASP A 82 6.04 -7.56 3.25
CA ASP A 82 4.82 -8.11 3.84
C ASP A 82 4.62 -7.68 5.30
N PHE A 83 5.71 -7.50 6.05
CA PHE A 83 5.65 -7.15 7.46
C PHE A 83 6.04 -5.69 7.70
N TRP A 84 7.27 -5.31 7.37
CA TRP A 84 7.76 -3.94 7.62
C TRP A 84 7.07 -2.92 6.74
N GLY A 85 6.86 -3.23 5.46
CA GLY A 85 6.11 -2.39 4.55
C GLY A 85 4.67 -2.15 5.03
N ALA A 86 3.94 -3.21 5.37
CA ALA A 86 2.60 -3.10 5.96
C ALA A 86 2.61 -2.29 7.28
N THR A 87 3.64 -2.47 8.13
CA THR A 87 3.79 -1.70 9.37
C THR A 87 3.98 -0.22 9.10
N HIS A 88 4.85 0.15 8.16
CA HIS A 88 5.11 1.56 7.80
C HIS A 88 3.87 2.23 7.18
N VAL A 89 3.16 1.53 6.28
CA VAL A 89 1.90 2.02 5.72
C VAL A 89 0.86 2.23 6.82
N SER A 90 0.76 1.30 7.78
CA SER A 90 -0.16 1.41 8.91
C SER A 90 0.14 2.62 9.80
N GLN A 91 1.42 2.85 10.11
CA GLN A 91 1.84 4.03 10.89
C GLN A 91 1.48 5.33 10.16
N GLU A 92 1.75 5.38 8.85
CA GLU A 92 1.46 6.54 8.02
C GLU A 92 -0.05 6.82 7.95
N ALA A 93 -0.85 5.76 7.76
CA ALA A 93 -2.31 5.81 7.70
C ALA A 93 -2.91 6.33 9.01
N VAL A 94 -2.51 5.77 10.16
CA VAL A 94 -3.04 6.18 11.47
C VAL A 94 -2.71 7.63 11.78
N ARG A 95 -1.49 8.09 11.46
CA ARG A 95 -1.14 9.51 11.57
C ARG A 95 -2.03 10.35 10.65
N PHE A 96 -2.20 9.98 9.37
CA PHE A 96 -3.03 10.73 8.43
C PHE A 96 -4.49 10.82 8.89
N PHE A 97 -5.08 9.72 9.35
CA PHE A 97 -6.45 9.69 9.88
C PHE A 97 -6.66 10.60 11.09
N ARG A 98 -5.61 10.78 11.91
CA ARG A 98 -5.64 11.62 13.11
C ARG A 98 -5.37 13.08 12.80
N ASP A 99 -4.36 13.35 11.98
CA ASP A 99 -3.78 14.69 11.85
C ASP A 99 -4.26 15.44 10.59
N GLU A 100 -4.69 14.72 9.55
CA GLU A 100 -4.96 15.31 8.22
C GLU A 100 -6.43 15.17 7.77
N ASN A 101 -7.13 14.11 8.18
CA ASN A 101 -8.52 13.90 7.80
C ASN A 101 -9.48 14.81 8.55
N GLU A 102 -10.41 15.44 7.83
CA GLU A 102 -11.58 16.12 8.39
C GLU A 102 -12.90 15.55 7.83
N PRO A 103 -13.81 15.03 8.69
CA PRO A 103 -13.59 14.71 10.10
C PRO A 103 -12.54 13.61 10.29
N GLN A 104 -11.94 13.57 11.48
CA GLN A 104 -10.94 12.56 11.85
C GLN A 104 -11.48 11.13 11.72
N GLY A 105 -10.57 10.20 11.41
CA GLY A 105 -10.84 8.77 11.35
C GLY A 105 -10.55 8.16 9.99
N GLY A 106 -10.78 6.85 9.91
CA GLY A 106 -10.50 6.04 8.73
C GLY A 106 -10.48 4.56 9.11
N ARG A 107 -10.36 3.70 8.11
CA ARG A 107 -10.27 2.25 8.29
C ARG A 107 -8.97 1.72 7.71
N LEU A 108 -8.19 1.05 8.55
CA LEU A 108 -7.06 0.25 8.12
C LEU A 108 -7.50 -1.21 8.01
N ILE A 109 -7.18 -1.85 6.89
CA ILE A 109 -7.49 -3.26 6.59
C ILE A 109 -6.20 -3.99 6.26
#